data_AF-A0A7C2QR48-F1
#
_entry.id   AF-A0A7C2QR48-F1
#
_cell.length_a   1.000
_cell.length_b   1.000
_cell.length_c   1.000
_cell.angle_alpha   90.00
_cell.angle_beta   90.00
_cell.angle_gamma   90.00
#
_symmetry.space_group_name_H-M   'P 1'
#
loop_
_entity.id
_entity.type
_entity.pdbx_description
1 polymer ?
#
loop_
_entity_poly.entity_id
_entity_poly.type
_entity_poly.pdbx_seq_one_letter_code
_entity_poly.pdbx_strand_id
1 'polypeptide(L)'
;AFINRTDRNKFFRLLSETAQSKGWLSIWYVYKDKEPIAYEYHLTYKGRDTALLSEYNSDYRNFSPGAFLDHEIIKSLFINGVHEYDMCGVHDEYKKKWTDNVRIYKNLTVFNDSLYSGLLYFIEEKPVRLIKRIRNRMINAGN
;
A
#
# COMPACT_ATOMS: atom_id res chain seq x y z
N ALA A 1 -3.68 4.13 -10.28
CA ALA A 1 -2.41 3.59 -10.80
C ALA A 1 -1.77 4.64 -11.70
N PHE A 2 -0.45 4.80 -11.64
CA PHE A 2 0.24 5.76 -12.52
C PHE A 2 0.13 5.31 -13.98
N ILE A 3 -0.12 6.26 -14.87
CA ILE A 3 -0.30 5.99 -16.31
C ILE A 3 1.05 5.66 -16.98
N ASN A 4 2.15 6.24 -16.49
CA ASN A 4 3.49 5.97 -16.98
C ASN A 4 4.56 6.10 -15.87
N ARG A 5 5.79 5.67 -16.19
CA ARG A 5 6.94 5.69 -15.28
C ARG A 5 7.39 7.10 -14.91
N THR A 6 7.29 8.05 -15.82
CA THR A 6 7.72 9.45 -15.60
C THR A 6 6.87 10.11 -14.51
N ASP A 7 5.55 9.95 -14.57
CA ASP A 7 4.62 10.50 -13.59
C ASP A 7 4.79 9.85 -12.21
N ARG A 8 5.02 8.53 -12.18
CA ARG A 8 5.39 7.82 -10.95
C ARG A 8 6.66 8.40 -10.34
N ASN A 9 7.71 8.59 -11.13
CA ASN A 9 8.97 9.13 -10.63
C ASN A 9 8.83 10.57 -10.13
N LYS A 10 8.08 11.43 -10.85
CA LYS A 10 7.79 12.79 -10.40
C LYS A 10 7.04 12.80 -9.07
N PHE A 11 6.02 11.95 -8.94
CA PHE A 11 5.26 11.81 -7.71
C PHE A 11 6.14 11.38 -6.54
N PHE A 12 6.88 10.28 -6.67
CA PHE A 12 7.72 9.77 -5.59
C PHE A 12 8.89 10.71 -5.26
N ARG A 13 9.42 11.47 -6.23
CA ARG A 13 10.41 12.52 -5.96
C ARG A 13 9.81 13.60 -5.07
N LEU A 14 8.68 14.19 -5.47
CA LEU A 14 8.02 15.25 -4.70
C LEU A 14 7.59 14.76 -3.31
N LEU A 15 7.07 13.52 -3.24
CA LEU A 15 6.71 12.89 -1.97
C LEU A 15 7.93 12.74 -1.06
N SER A 16 9.06 12.28 -1.60
CA SER A 16 10.29 12.08 -0.82
C SER A 16 10.86 13.40 -0.31
N GLU A 17 10.91 14.42 -1.16
CA GLU A 17 11.36 15.77 -0.76
C GLU A 17 10.47 16.33 0.37
N THR A 18 9.15 16.20 0.20
CA THR A 18 8.18 16.67 1.20
C THR A 18 8.29 15.89 2.50
N ALA A 19 8.31 14.56 2.44
CA ALA A 19 8.38 13.68 3.60
C ALA A 19 9.71 13.84 4.35
N GLN A 20 10.83 13.95 3.64
CA GLN A 20 12.14 14.18 4.24
C GLN A 20 12.19 15.51 5.00
N SER A 21 11.68 16.61 4.40
CA SER A 21 11.64 17.92 5.07
C SER A 21 10.81 17.93 6.37
N LYS A 22 9.92 16.94 6.52
CA LYS A 22 9.05 16.78 7.69
C LYS A 22 9.52 15.68 8.66
N GLY A 23 10.61 14.98 8.34
CA GLY A 23 11.09 13.84 9.12
C GLY A 23 10.19 12.61 9.04
N TRP A 24 9.41 12.47 7.97
CA TRP A 24 8.47 11.35 7.78
C TRP A 24 9.03 10.24 6.91
N LEU A 25 10.07 10.51 6.12
CA LEU A 25 10.58 9.55 5.17
C LEU A 25 11.41 8.47 5.86
N SER A 26 11.04 7.21 5.66
CA SER A 26 11.84 6.05 6.06
C SER A 26 11.99 5.12 4.86
N ILE A 27 13.22 4.69 4.55
CA ILE A 27 13.50 3.80 3.43
C ILE A 27 14.38 2.67 3.95
N TRP A 28 13.93 1.45 3.71
CA TRP A 28 14.58 0.23 4.16
C TRP A 28 15.13 -0.54 2.97
N TYR A 29 16.29 -1.15 3.16
CA TYR A 29 16.92 -2.01 2.17
C TYR A 29 17.48 -3.24 2.86
N VAL A 30 17.42 -4.36 2.17
CA VAL A 30 18.28 -5.51 2.46
C VAL A 30 19.24 -5.70 1.30
N TYR A 31 20.51 -5.90 1.65
CA TYR A 31 21.58 -6.13 0.69
C TYR A 31 22.07 -7.56 0.80
N LYS A 32 22.38 -8.15 -0.35
CA LYS A 32 23.32 -9.26 -0.42
C LYS A 32 24.62 -8.71 -0.95
N ASP A 33 25.65 -8.73 -0.11
CA ASP A 33 26.95 -8.10 -0.39
C ASP A 33 26.77 -6.60 -0.70
N LYS A 34 26.83 -6.20 -1.98
CA LYS A 34 26.64 -4.81 -2.45
C LYS A 34 25.37 -4.62 -3.28
N GLU A 35 24.59 -5.67 -3.51
CA GLU A 35 23.39 -5.65 -4.33
C GLU A 35 22.14 -5.49 -3.43
N PRO A 36 21.31 -4.45 -3.64
CA PRO A 36 20.02 -4.35 -2.96
C PRO A 36 19.06 -5.39 -3.52
N ILE A 37 18.65 -6.35 -2.69
CA ILE A 37 17.79 -7.46 -3.12
C ILE A 37 16.32 -7.27 -2.73
N ALA A 38 16.02 -6.39 -1.78
CA ALA A 38 14.68 -5.86 -1.55
C ALA A 38 14.74 -4.48 -0.92
N TYR A 39 13.66 -3.71 -1.09
CA TYR A 39 13.50 -2.42 -0.46
C TYR A 39 12.05 -2.14 -0.13
N GLU A 40 11.87 -1.26 0.86
CA GLU A 40 10.58 -0.69 1.19
C GLU A 40 10.66 0.82 1.38
N TYR A 41 9.64 1.51 0.90
CA TYR A 41 9.46 2.94 1.03
C TYR A 41 8.30 3.23 1.98
N HIS A 42 8.62 3.85 3.11
CA HIS A 42 7.70 4.05 4.22
C HIS A 42 7.49 5.53 4.51
N LEU A 43 6.36 5.83 5.15
CA LEU A 43 6.11 7.11 5.81
C LEU A 43 5.84 6.87 7.30
N THR A 44 6.63 7.51 8.15
CA THR A 44 6.49 7.47 9.61
C THR A 44 5.90 8.79 10.11
N TYR A 45 4.75 8.74 10.79
CA TYR A 45 4.13 9.91 11.37
C TYR A 45 3.44 9.58 12.70
N LYS A 46 3.71 10.39 13.74
CA LYS A 46 3.11 10.25 15.08
C LYS A 46 3.15 8.83 15.63
N GLY A 47 4.31 8.16 15.52
CA GLY A 47 4.50 6.81 16.04
C GLY A 47 3.80 5.71 15.25
N ARG A 48 3.38 5.99 14.01
CA ARG A 48 2.87 5.00 13.05
C ARG A 48 3.74 4.99 11.83
N ASP A 49 4.01 3.80 11.31
CA ASP A 49 4.77 3.59 10.09
C ASP A 49 3.90 2.91 9.04
N THR A 50 3.99 3.37 7.79
CA THR A 50 3.12 2.92 6.69
C THR A 50 3.95 2.51 5.48
N ALA A 51 3.84 1.25 5.06
CA ALA A 51 4.55 0.69 3.92
C ALA A 51 3.87 1.03 2.59
N LEU A 52 4.33 2.08 1.91
CA LEU A 52 3.69 2.55 0.67
C LEU A 52 4.06 1.75 -0.57
N LEU A 53 5.29 1.23 -0.59
CA LEU A 53 5.84 0.52 -1.74
C LEU A 53 6.89 -0.45 -1.26
N SER A 54 6.81 -1.68 -1.76
CA SER A 54 7.76 -2.75 -1.53
C SER A 54 8.13 -3.37 -2.87
N GLU A 55 9.41 -3.65 -3.09
CA GLU A 55 9.85 -4.45 -4.24
C GLU A 55 11.03 -5.33 -3.85
N TYR A 56 11.21 -6.42 -4.57
CA TYR A 56 12.35 -7.31 -4.39
C TYR A 56 12.87 -7.84 -5.73
N ASN A 57 14.13 -8.22 -5.76
CA ASN A 57 14.74 -8.90 -6.90
C ASN A 57 14.24 -10.36 -6.94
N SER A 58 13.54 -10.71 -8.01
CA SER A 58 12.95 -12.04 -8.22
C SER A 58 13.95 -13.19 -8.23
N ASP A 59 15.22 -12.92 -8.57
CA ASP A 59 16.28 -13.93 -8.59
C ASP A 59 16.56 -14.48 -7.18
N TYR A 60 16.22 -13.71 -6.15
CA TYR A 60 16.36 -14.07 -4.74
C TYR A 60 15.05 -14.56 -4.10
N ARG A 61 13.99 -14.82 -4.89
CA ARG A 61 12.68 -15.21 -4.36
C ARG A 61 12.72 -16.38 -3.39
N ASN A 62 13.61 -17.36 -3.60
CA ASN A 62 13.76 -18.53 -2.73
C ASN A 62 14.20 -18.18 -1.30
N PHE A 63 14.80 -17.01 -1.09
CA PHE A 63 15.20 -16.51 0.24
C PHE A 63 14.13 -15.66 0.91
N SER A 64 13.00 -15.40 0.23
CA SER A 64 11.93 -14.52 0.71
C SER A 64 12.42 -13.17 1.25
N PRO A 65 13.21 -12.39 0.48
CA PRO A 65 13.88 -11.19 0.98
C PRO A 65 12.93 -10.12 1.49
N GLY A 66 11.73 -9.99 0.91
CA GLY A 66 10.68 -9.10 1.42
C GLY A 66 10.18 -9.50 2.81
N ALA A 67 9.92 -10.79 3.05
CA ALA A 67 9.48 -11.27 4.36
C ALA A 67 10.57 -11.14 5.43
N PHE A 68 11.82 -11.37 5.05
CA PHE A 68 12.97 -11.10 5.92
C PHE A 68 13.07 -9.60 6.25
N LEU A 69 12.90 -8.73 5.25
CA LEU A 69 12.95 -7.29 5.44
C LEU A 69 11.81 -6.80 6.35
N ASP A 70 10.57 -7.24 6.11
CA ASP A 70 9.40 -6.97 6.97
C ASP A 70 9.69 -7.36 8.44
N HIS A 71 10.29 -8.53 8.68
CA HIS A 71 10.65 -8.98 10.03
C HIS A 71 11.57 -7.98 10.73
N GLU A 72 12.66 -7.58 10.08
CA GLU A 72 13.65 -6.67 10.65
C GLU A 72 13.11 -5.24 10.82
N ILE A 73 12.29 -4.79 9.87
CA ILE A 73 11.56 -3.52 9.95
C ILE A 73 10.68 -3.51 11.19
N ILE A 74 9.76 -4.47 11.32
CA ILE A 74 8.79 -4.54 12.42
C ILE A 74 9.54 -4.53 13.75
N LYS A 75 10.55 -5.40 13.89
CA LYS A 75 11.38 -5.47 15.09
C LYS A 75 12.02 -4.11 15.42
N SER A 76 12.61 -3.45 14.43
CA SER A 76 13.25 -2.15 14.62
C SER A 76 12.26 -1.06 14.98
N LEU A 77 11.11 -0.98 14.31
CA LEU A 77 10.08 0.02 14.55
C LEU A 77 9.57 -0.03 16.00
N PHE A 78 9.20 -1.23 16.48
CA PHE A 78 8.66 -1.38 17.83
C PHE A 78 9.70 -1.12 18.92
N ILE A 79 10.97 -1.49 18.71
CA ILE A 79 12.08 -1.14 19.63
C ILE A 79 12.24 0.39 19.72
N ASN A 80 12.04 1.10 18.62
CA ASN A 80 12.20 2.56 18.53
C ASN A 80 10.91 3.34 18.88
N GLY A 81 9.90 2.69 19.46
CA GLY A 81 8.70 3.35 19.99
C GLY A 81 7.61 3.65 18.96
N VAL A 82 7.70 3.11 17.75
CA VAL A 82 6.56 3.05 16.82
C VAL A 82 5.56 2.03 17.38
N HIS A 83 4.29 2.41 17.46
CA HIS A 83 3.24 1.59 18.06
C HIS A 83 2.33 0.93 17.01
N GLU A 84 2.48 1.29 15.74
CA GLU A 84 1.69 0.72 14.65
C GLU A 84 2.52 0.64 13.36
N TYR A 85 2.46 -0.52 12.71
CA TYR A 85 2.95 -0.73 11.34
C TYR A 85 1.76 -1.10 10.45
N ASP A 86 1.54 -0.31 9.39
CA ASP A 86 0.47 -0.50 8.40
C ASP A 86 1.09 -0.99 7.08
N MET A 87 0.96 -2.30 6.81
CA MET A 87 1.44 -2.96 5.58
C MET A 87 0.69 -2.51 4.31
N CYS A 88 -0.35 -1.67 4.46
CA CYS A 88 -1.12 -1.09 3.38
C CYS A 88 -1.68 -2.09 2.36
N GLY A 89 -2.23 -1.58 1.26
CA GLY A 89 -2.67 -2.39 0.13
C GLY A 89 -3.89 -3.27 0.42
N VAL A 90 -4.03 -4.33 -0.38
CA VAL A 90 -5.16 -5.26 -0.26
C VAL A 90 -4.91 -6.30 0.82
N HIS A 91 -6.02 -6.80 1.37
CA HIS A 91 -6.02 -7.94 2.26
C HIS A 91 -5.62 -9.20 1.48
N ASP A 92 -4.41 -9.70 1.71
CA ASP A 92 -3.87 -10.90 1.06
C ASP A 92 -3.39 -11.93 2.10
N GLU A 93 -3.21 -13.18 1.66
CA GLU A 93 -2.78 -14.29 2.53
C GLU A 93 -1.36 -14.10 3.09
N TYR A 94 -0.55 -13.24 2.48
CA TYR A 94 0.78 -12.93 2.99
C TYR A 94 0.69 -12.07 4.26
N LYS A 95 -0.10 -10.99 4.23
CA LYS A 95 -0.25 -10.07 5.37
C LYS A 95 -0.92 -10.70 6.58
N LYS A 96 -1.82 -11.67 6.37
CA LYS A 96 -2.44 -12.44 7.45
C LYS A 96 -1.44 -13.23 8.29
N LYS A 97 -0.26 -13.54 7.76
CA LYS A 97 0.80 -14.21 8.53
C LYS A 97 1.41 -13.30 9.59
N TRP A 98 1.27 -11.98 9.43
CA TRP A 98 1.84 -10.98 10.33
C TRP A 98 0.84 -10.48 11.37
N THR A 99 -0.45 -10.44 11.03
CA THR A 99 -1.49 -9.94 11.93
C THR A 99 -2.89 -10.39 11.51
N ASP A 100 -3.75 -10.63 12.49
CA ASP A 100 -5.19 -10.84 12.28
C ASP A 100 -5.97 -9.50 12.25
N ASN A 101 -5.32 -8.39 12.63
CA ASN A 101 -5.95 -7.08 12.68
C ASN A 101 -6.07 -6.48 11.28
N VAL A 102 -7.26 -5.97 10.97
CA VAL A 102 -7.55 -5.29 9.70
C VAL A 102 -8.13 -3.90 9.94
N ARG A 103 -7.69 -2.93 9.15
CA ARG A 103 -8.26 -1.58 9.13
C ARG A 103 -9.28 -1.47 8.00
N ILE A 104 -10.55 -1.30 8.37
CA ILE A 104 -11.64 -1.16 7.39
C ILE A 104 -11.78 0.30 6.99
N TYR A 105 -11.60 0.59 5.70
CA TYR A 105 -11.86 1.89 5.11
C TYR A 105 -13.24 1.94 4.47
N LYS A 106 -13.92 3.08 4.59
CA LYS A 106 -15.17 3.37 3.87
C LYS A 106 -14.87 4.39 2.78
N ASN A 107 -15.31 4.11 1.57
CA ASN A 107 -15.24 5.07 0.48
C ASN A 107 -16.41 6.05 0.59
N LEU A 108 -16.09 7.34 0.58
CA LEU A 108 -17.07 8.41 0.52
C LEU A 108 -16.96 9.09 -0.85
N THR A 109 -18.04 9.02 -1.63
CA THR A 109 -18.18 9.78 -2.87
C THR A 109 -19.19 10.90 -2.63
N VAL A 110 -18.78 12.14 -2.89
CA VAL A 110 -19.63 13.34 -2.72
C VAL A 110 -19.88 13.94 -4.10
N PHE A 111 -21.15 14.20 -4.38
CA PHE A 111 -21.63 14.82 -5.61
C PHE A 111 -22.15 16.23 -5.28
N ASN A 112 -22.03 17.17 -6.21
CA ASN A 112 -22.65 18.49 -6.06
C ASN A 112 -24.13 18.45 -6.49
N ASP A 113 -24.90 19.50 -6.20
CA ASP A 113 -26.34 19.58 -6.48
C ASP A 113 -26.71 19.83 -7.96
N SER A 114 -25.84 19.46 -8.91
CA SER A 114 -26.13 19.58 -10.35
C SER A 114 -26.84 18.36 -10.92
N LEU A 115 -27.62 18.55 -11.99
CA LEU A 115 -28.28 17.46 -12.71
C LEU A 115 -27.29 16.41 -13.23
N TYR A 116 -26.12 16.84 -13.70
CA TYR A 116 -25.05 15.96 -14.15
C TYR A 116 -24.53 15.06 -13.01
N SER A 117 -24.33 15.66 -11.83
CA SER A 117 -23.96 14.94 -10.63
C SER A 117 -25.03 13.96 -10.14
N GLY A 118 -26.31 14.32 -10.27
CA GLY A 118 -27.42 13.41 -10.00
C GLY A 118 -27.41 12.17 -10.91
N LEU A 119 -27.08 12.36 -12.20
CA LEU A 119 -26.90 11.24 -13.14
C LEU A 119 -25.70 10.37 -12.76
N LEU A 120 -24.55 10.98 -12.44
CA LEU A 120 -23.37 10.24 -12.00
C LEU A 120 -23.62 9.44 -10.73
N TYR A 121 -24.31 10.01 -9.75
CA TYR A 121 -24.73 9.31 -8.54
C TYR A 121 -25.56 8.07 -8.87
N PHE A 122 -26.54 8.19 -9.76
CA PHE A 122 -27.37 7.06 -10.17
C PHE A 122 -26.57 5.94 -10.84
N ILE A 123 -25.61 6.30 -11.71
CA ILE A 123 -24.70 5.35 -12.37
C ILE A 123 -23.77 4.69 -11.35
N GLU A 124 -23.23 5.45 -10.40
CA GLU A 124 -22.29 4.92 -9.42
C GLU A 124 -22.97 4.01 -8.40
N GLU A 125 -24.20 4.32 -7.96
CA GLU A 125 -24.95 3.53 -6.98
C GLU A 125 -25.48 2.21 -7.54
N LYS A 126 -26.08 2.19 -8.72
CA LYS A 126 -26.84 1.02 -9.18
C LYS A 126 -26.04 0.10 -10.12
N PRO A 127 -25.72 0.51 -11.36
CA PRO A 127 -25.06 -0.38 -12.30
C PRO A 127 -23.61 -0.69 -11.92
N VAL A 128 -22.83 0.30 -11.46
CA VAL A 128 -21.41 0.06 -11.11
C VAL A 128 -21.28 -0.87 -9.90
N ARG A 129 -22.10 -0.69 -8.86
CA ARG A 129 -22.08 -1.61 -7.69
C ARG A 129 -22.55 -3.01 -8.06
N LEU A 130 -23.56 -3.15 -8.92
CA LEU A 130 -24.02 -4.45 -9.40
C LEU A 130 -22.93 -5.17 -10.20
N ILE A 131 -22.30 -4.49 -11.16
CA ILE A 131 -21.20 -5.03 -11.96
C ILE A 131 -20.04 -5.45 -11.05
N LYS A 132 -19.65 -4.61 -10.08
CA LYS A 132 -18.60 -4.96 -9.09
C LYS A 132 -18.98 -6.20 -8.27
N ARG A 133 -20.25 -6.34 -7.84
CA ARG A 133 -20.73 -7.53 -7.11
C ARG A 133 -20.68 -8.80 -7.96
N ILE A 134 -21.13 -8.74 -9.21
CA ILE A 134 -21.10 -9.87 -10.14
C ILE A 134 -19.65 -10.28 -10.41
N ARG A 135 -18.78 -9.32 -10.73
CA ARG A 135 -17.35 -9.56 -10.94
C ARG A 135 -16.69 -10.23 -9.74
N ASN A 136 -16.93 -9.72 -8.54
CA ASN A 136 -16.35 -10.31 -7.32
C ASN A 136 -16.87 -11.74 -7.06
N ARG A 137 -18.13 -12.05 -7.39
CA ARG A 137 -18.66 -13.42 -7.32
C ARG A 137 -18.01 -14.36 -8.34
N MET A 138 -17.76 -13.91 -9.57
CA MET A 138 -17.10 -14.74 -10.59
C MET A 138 -15.64 -15.02 -10.23
N ILE A 139 -14.92 -14.03 -9.70
CA ILE A 139 -13.52 -14.21 -9.25
C ILE A 139 -13.45 -15.22 -8.10
N ASN A 140 -14.39 -15.16 -7.15
CA ASN A 140 -14.41 -16.08 -6.01
C ASN A 140 -14.95 -17.49 -6.33
N ALA A 141 -15.62 -17.69 -7.46
CA ALA A 141 -16.14 -19.00 -7.91
C ALA A 141 -15.18 -19.74 -8.87
N GLY A 142 -14.13 -19.06 -9.33
CA GLY A 142 -13.07 -19.63 -10.20
C GLY A 142 -11.77 -19.95 -9.47
N ASN A 143 -11.71 -19.74 -8.15
CA ASN A 143 -10.68 -20.22 -7.23
C ASN A 143 -11.26 -21.37 -6.39
#